data_AF-A0A2N6LKJ1-F1
#
_entry.id   AF-A0A2N6LKJ1-F1
#
_cell.length_a   1.000
_cell.length_b   1.000
_cell.length_c   1.000
_cell.angle_alpha   90.00
_cell.angle_beta   90.00
_cell.angle_gamma   90.00
#
_symmetry.space_group_name_H-M   'P 1'
#
loop_
_entity.id
_entity.type
_entity.pdbx_description
1 polymer ?
#
loop_
_entity_poly.entity_id
_entity_poly.type
_entity_poly.pdbx_seq_one_letter_code
_entity_poly.pdbx_strand_id
1 'polypeptide(L)'
;MPRTHPSIINNYESHLSWSANTEIVGLVFELAPKADVSIYPQYTIGLHAWFLDQVRAVDPELSAYLHDGESEKPFTISALDGKLVSSGKQLHLFASNTYHWYVTALSKRLVTWLAQWLKNPPTAVNLRNAPLQIKSCQITHAVTYAELLNSDHEDTIALQFLSPTSFRRKGHHLPLPMPTNVFHSYLRRWNDFSGMPVDQETFLAWVDEHVLITRHQLTSAKVLAGKKGAVTGFTGAVEFGLSKEAAKQPEFYKLFYALGKLAPYCGTGHKTTFGLGQTRLGWSLQATPEVPNVESLLAKRIEDLTDIFKAQRKRTGGVRAQEIAAKWATILARREMGESLQVIAQDMGIPYETVKTYAKLARRALVNNSDSV
;
A
#
# COMPACT_ATOMS: atom_id res chain seq x y z
N MET A 1 -15.63 -21.07 47.90
CA MET A 1 -15.81 -19.73 47.30
C MET A 1 -15.07 -19.70 45.97
N PRO A 2 -15.73 -19.95 44.82
CA PRO A 2 -15.07 -19.84 43.53
C PRO A 2 -14.88 -18.36 43.20
N ARG A 3 -13.64 -17.96 42.94
CA ARG A 3 -13.28 -16.63 42.46
C ARG A 3 -13.82 -16.46 41.04
N THR A 4 -14.85 -15.64 40.91
CA THR A 4 -15.34 -15.14 39.63
C THR A 4 -14.27 -14.24 39.03
N HIS A 5 -13.69 -14.66 37.91
CA HIS A 5 -12.93 -13.76 37.04
C HIS A 5 -13.92 -12.75 36.47
N PRO A 6 -13.70 -11.43 36.63
CA PRO A 6 -14.52 -10.46 35.94
C PRO A 6 -14.20 -10.55 34.44
N SER A 7 -15.13 -11.13 33.69
CA SER A 7 -15.21 -10.95 32.25
C SER A 7 -15.37 -9.45 31.99
N ILE A 8 -14.29 -8.79 31.56
CA ILE A 8 -14.40 -7.46 30.99
C ILE A 8 -15.14 -7.63 29.66
N ILE A 9 -16.46 -7.49 29.71
CA ILE A 9 -17.30 -7.32 28.54
C ILE A 9 -16.95 -5.93 28.00
N ASN A 10 -16.15 -5.88 26.94
CA ASN A 10 -15.82 -4.64 26.26
C ASN A 10 -17.00 -4.24 25.36
N ASN A 11 -17.68 -3.17 25.73
CA ASN A 11 -18.69 -2.49 24.92
C ASN A 11 -18.02 -1.70 23.78
N TYR A 12 -17.49 -2.40 22.78
CA TYR A 12 -17.37 -1.85 21.44
C TYR A 12 -18.46 -2.49 20.58
N GLU A 13 -19.71 -2.03 20.73
CA GLU A 13 -20.77 -2.39 19.81
C GLU A 13 -20.51 -1.68 18.48
N SER A 14 -19.63 -2.24 17.65
CA SER A 14 -19.59 -1.87 16.24
C SER A 14 -20.80 -2.53 15.56
N HIS A 15 -21.98 -1.90 15.67
CA HIS A 15 -23.11 -2.18 14.77
C HIS A 15 -22.80 -1.61 13.38
N LEU A 16 -21.67 -1.99 12.80
CA LEU A 16 -21.29 -1.65 11.44
C LEU A 16 -22.04 -2.61 10.52
N SER A 17 -23.07 -2.08 9.86
CA SER A 17 -23.88 -2.83 8.90
C SER A 17 -23.83 -2.17 7.52
N TRP A 18 -23.80 -2.99 6.49
CA TRP A 18 -23.98 -2.59 5.10
C TRP A 18 -24.92 -3.58 4.40
N SER A 19 -25.38 -3.22 3.21
CA SER A 19 -26.27 -4.07 2.42
C SER A 19 -25.63 -5.43 2.10
N ALA A 20 -26.43 -6.49 2.08
CA ALA A 20 -25.96 -7.83 1.71
C ALA A 20 -25.43 -7.91 0.26
N ASN A 21 -25.81 -6.94 -0.58
CA ASN A 21 -25.36 -6.84 -1.97
C ASN A 21 -24.07 -6.02 -2.13
N THR A 22 -23.55 -5.39 -1.08
CA THR A 22 -22.32 -4.59 -1.15
C THR A 22 -21.14 -5.43 -1.62
N GLU A 23 -20.33 -4.87 -2.53
CA GLU A 23 -19.20 -5.56 -3.16
C GLU A 23 -17.86 -4.91 -2.80
N ILE A 24 -17.89 -3.62 -2.45
CA ILE A 24 -16.74 -2.82 -2.03
C ILE A 24 -17.06 -2.16 -0.69
N VAL A 25 -16.18 -2.32 0.29
CA VAL A 25 -16.29 -1.67 1.61
C VAL A 25 -14.95 -1.06 2.00
N GLY A 26 -14.95 0.21 2.38
CA GLY A 26 -13.82 0.88 3.01
C GLY A 26 -14.04 1.03 4.50
N LEU A 27 -13.06 0.64 5.31
CA LEU A 27 -13.04 0.82 6.76
C LEU A 27 -11.93 1.78 7.17
N VAL A 28 -12.18 2.58 8.20
CA VAL A 28 -11.16 3.36 8.90
C VAL A 28 -11.10 2.91 10.35
N PHE A 29 -9.89 2.59 10.81
CA PHE A 29 -9.59 2.26 12.20
C PHE A 29 -8.93 3.47 12.85
N GLU A 30 -9.49 3.91 13.96
CA GLU A 30 -8.85 4.86 14.84
C GLU A 30 -7.93 4.11 15.81
N LEU A 31 -6.66 4.48 15.84
CA LEU A 31 -5.60 3.79 16.54
C LEU A 31 -4.87 4.75 17.48
N ALA A 32 -4.52 4.28 18.68
CA ALA A 32 -3.65 5.02 19.59
C ALA A 32 -2.65 4.10 20.32
N PRO A 33 -1.38 4.48 20.43
CA PRO A 33 -0.44 3.75 21.26
C PRO A 33 -0.73 4.00 22.74
N LYS A 34 -0.47 3.01 23.61
CA LYS A 34 -0.67 3.16 25.08
C LYS A 34 0.34 4.12 25.73
N ALA A 35 1.51 4.23 25.15
CA ALA A 35 2.63 5.05 25.57
C ALA A 35 3.41 5.48 24.33
N ASP A 36 4.23 6.52 24.45
CA ASP A 36 5.12 6.93 23.36
C ASP A 36 5.99 5.75 22.94
N VAL A 37 6.02 5.48 21.63
CA VAL A 37 6.63 4.27 21.11
C VAL A 37 7.31 4.51 19.78
N SER A 38 8.47 3.91 19.62
CA SER A 38 9.18 3.90 18.35
C SER A 38 8.71 2.73 17.48
N ILE A 39 8.45 3.03 16.22
CA ILE A 39 8.08 2.09 15.19
C ILE A 39 9.12 2.11 14.06
N TYR A 40 9.33 0.94 13.45
CA TYR A 40 10.31 0.77 12.39
C TYR A 40 9.81 1.36 11.06
N PRO A 41 10.68 1.91 10.18
CA PRO A 41 10.25 2.62 8.97
C PRO A 41 9.44 1.80 7.95
N GLN A 42 9.48 0.46 8.02
CA GLN A 42 8.77 -0.44 7.11
C GLN A 42 7.50 -1.02 7.74
N TYR A 43 6.89 -0.32 8.70
CA TYR A 43 5.77 -0.82 9.49
C TYR A 43 4.53 -1.20 8.67
N THR A 44 4.39 -0.68 7.45
CA THR A 44 3.31 -1.07 6.53
C THR A 44 3.37 -2.54 6.13
N ILE A 45 4.56 -3.17 6.15
CA ILE A 45 4.69 -4.64 6.02
C ILE A 45 4.02 -5.32 7.22
N GLY A 46 4.17 -4.77 8.42
CA GLY A 46 3.54 -5.26 9.64
C GLY A 46 2.01 -5.13 9.58
N LEU A 47 1.50 -3.99 9.08
CA LEU A 47 0.06 -3.80 8.86
C LEU A 47 -0.51 -4.83 7.88
N HIS A 48 0.18 -5.06 6.76
CA HIS A 48 -0.19 -6.07 5.78
C HIS A 48 -0.20 -7.48 6.38
N ALA A 49 0.88 -7.87 7.06
CA ALA A 49 0.99 -9.18 7.68
C ALA A 49 -0.09 -9.39 8.75
N TRP A 50 -0.30 -8.39 9.61
CA TRP A 50 -1.32 -8.42 10.65
C TRP A 50 -2.71 -8.64 10.05
N PHE A 51 -3.06 -7.91 8.99
CA PHE A 51 -4.35 -8.08 8.31
C PHE A 51 -4.51 -9.51 7.75
N LEU A 52 -3.52 -10.03 7.05
CA LEU A 52 -3.58 -11.39 6.51
C LEU A 52 -3.63 -12.47 7.59
N ASP A 53 -3.00 -12.24 8.73
CA ASP A 53 -3.09 -13.15 9.88
C ASP A 53 -4.48 -13.09 10.53
N GLN A 54 -5.14 -11.93 10.58
CA GLN A 54 -6.55 -11.84 10.98
C GLN A 54 -7.45 -12.65 10.03
N VAL A 55 -7.23 -12.51 8.72
CA VAL A 55 -7.95 -13.31 7.72
C VAL A 55 -7.69 -14.80 7.93
N ARG A 56 -6.42 -15.20 8.09
CA ARG A 56 -6.03 -16.61 8.26
C ARG A 56 -6.66 -17.26 9.49
N ALA A 57 -6.83 -16.51 10.58
CA ALA A 57 -7.42 -17.03 11.81
C ALA A 57 -8.89 -17.47 11.64
N VAL A 58 -9.59 -16.92 10.65
CA VAL A 58 -11.01 -17.20 10.38
C VAL A 58 -11.20 -18.01 9.09
N ASP A 59 -10.49 -17.64 8.02
CA ASP A 59 -10.53 -18.29 6.70
C ASP A 59 -9.09 -18.42 6.13
N PRO A 60 -8.40 -19.55 6.41
CA PRO A 60 -7.06 -19.82 5.90
C PRO A 60 -6.96 -19.83 4.37
N GLU A 61 -7.97 -20.32 3.66
CA GLU A 61 -7.98 -20.36 2.19
C GLU A 61 -8.07 -18.95 1.60
N LEU A 62 -8.92 -18.09 2.16
CA LEU A 62 -8.98 -16.69 1.74
C LEU A 62 -7.64 -16.00 1.98
N SER A 63 -7.02 -16.19 3.15
CA SER A 63 -5.69 -15.62 3.41
C SER A 63 -4.65 -16.08 2.39
N ALA A 64 -4.64 -17.37 2.03
CA ALA A 64 -3.76 -17.90 1.00
C ALA A 64 -4.03 -17.26 -0.37
N TYR A 65 -5.30 -17.10 -0.77
CA TYR A 65 -5.65 -16.38 -1.99
C TYR A 65 -5.15 -14.92 -1.98
N LEU A 66 -5.37 -14.21 -0.87
CA LEU A 66 -4.94 -12.82 -0.69
C LEU A 66 -3.40 -12.66 -0.70
N HIS A 67 -2.66 -13.68 -0.26
CA HIS A 67 -1.19 -13.66 -0.24
C HIS A 67 -0.58 -14.18 -1.55
N ASP A 68 -0.97 -15.39 -1.97
CA ASP A 68 -0.31 -16.19 -3.01
C ASP A 68 -1.01 -16.15 -4.38
N GLY A 69 -2.28 -15.71 -4.44
CA GLY A 69 -3.02 -15.63 -5.71
C GLY A 69 -2.31 -14.81 -6.79
N GLU A 70 -2.33 -15.32 -8.02
CA GLU A 70 -1.70 -14.67 -9.19
C GLU A 70 -2.56 -13.54 -9.81
N SER A 71 -3.85 -13.48 -9.44
CA SER A 71 -4.78 -12.40 -9.84
C SER A 71 -4.48 -11.10 -9.09
N GLU A 72 -5.21 -10.02 -9.42
CA GLU A 72 -5.18 -8.83 -8.57
C GLU A 72 -5.59 -9.18 -7.13
N LYS A 73 -5.06 -8.43 -6.17
CA LYS A 73 -5.44 -8.60 -4.76
C LYS A 73 -6.72 -7.79 -4.49
N PRO A 74 -7.77 -8.40 -3.91
CA PRO A 74 -9.07 -7.73 -3.72
C PRO A 74 -9.09 -6.81 -2.50
N PHE A 75 -7.97 -6.15 -2.17
CA PHE A 75 -7.91 -5.24 -1.04
C PHE A 75 -6.83 -4.17 -1.18
N THR A 76 -6.97 -3.12 -0.39
CA THR A 76 -5.94 -2.11 -0.15
C THR A 76 -5.78 -1.86 1.34
N ILE A 77 -4.60 -1.39 1.74
CA ILE A 77 -4.38 -0.83 3.08
C ILE A 77 -3.62 0.47 2.93
N SER A 78 -3.84 1.44 3.82
CA SER A 78 -3.03 2.66 3.90
C SER A 78 -1.80 2.48 4.81
N ALA A 79 -0.90 3.45 4.77
CA ALA A 79 0.00 3.74 5.89
C ALA A 79 -0.80 4.34 7.08
N LEU A 80 -0.14 4.58 8.21
CA LEU A 80 -0.77 5.29 9.32
C LEU A 80 -0.91 6.77 8.93
N ASP A 81 -2.13 7.28 8.98
CA ASP A 81 -2.45 8.69 8.81
C ASP A 81 -2.45 9.36 10.19
N GLY A 82 -1.58 10.36 10.38
CA GLY A 82 -1.38 11.05 11.65
C GLY A 82 0.02 11.61 11.79
N LYS A 83 0.34 12.16 12.97
CA LYS A 83 1.65 12.78 13.23
C LYS A 83 2.70 11.73 13.58
N LEU A 84 3.43 11.25 12.56
CA LEU A 84 4.61 10.40 12.72
C LEU A 84 5.87 11.27 12.71
N VAL A 85 6.64 11.25 13.79
CA VAL A 85 7.87 12.06 13.89
C VAL A 85 9.08 11.18 13.66
N SER A 86 9.97 11.62 12.78
CA SER A 86 11.28 10.99 12.59
C SER A 86 12.20 11.35 13.76
N SER A 87 12.75 10.34 14.45
CA SER A 87 13.82 10.53 15.44
C SER A 87 14.95 9.54 15.16
N GLY A 88 16.08 10.06 14.69
CA GLY A 88 17.22 9.25 14.27
C GLY A 88 16.85 8.26 13.16
N LYS A 89 16.77 6.97 13.49
CA LYS A 89 16.59 5.86 12.54
C LYS A 89 15.20 5.20 12.64
N GLN A 90 14.32 5.76 13.48
CA GLN A 90 12.98 5.23 13.73
C GLN A 90 11.93 6.34 13.62
N LEU A 91 10.68 5.90 13.49
CA LEU A 91 9.51 6.76 13.55
C LEU A 91 8.94 6.69 14.96
N HIS A 92 8.39 7.79 15.45
CA HIS A 92 7.79 7.87 16.77
C HIS A 92 6.31 8.15 16.67
N LEU A 93 5.55 7.37 17.44
CA LEU A 93 4.14 7.57 17.70
C LEU A 93 3.99 8.06 19.14
N PHE A 94 3.11 9.03 19.35
CA PHE A 94 2.88 9.62 20.67
C PHE A 94 1.53 9.17 21.21
N ALA A 95 1.47 8.86 22.51
CA ALA A 95 0.23 8.44 23.18
C ALA A 95 -0.85 9.54 23.18
N SER A 96 -0.44 10.81 23.04
CA SER A 96 -1.35 11.95 22.92
C SER A 96 -2.03 12.07 21.56
N ASN A 97 -1.60 11.30 20.56
CA ASN A 97 -2.07 11.42 19.19
C ASN A 97 -2.93 10.23 18.78
N THR A 98 -3.91 10.53 17.94
CA THR A 98 -4.71 9.55 17.23
C THR A 98 -4.16 9.34 15.83
N TYR A 99 -4.17 8.09 15.39
CA TYR A 99 -3.76 7.67 14.06
C TYR A 99 -4.92 6.97 13.36
N HIS A 100 -5.03 7.11 12.04
CA HIS A 100 -6.03 6.44 11.24
C HIS A 100 -5.37 5.41 10.32
N TRP A 101 -6.01 4.25 10.19
CA TRP A 101 -5.58 3.23 9.26
C TRP A 101 -6.77 2.78 8.42
N TYR A 102 -6.60 2.77 7.10
CA TYR A 102 -7.66 2.47 6.16
C TYR A 102 -7.45 1.08 5.57
N VAL A 103 -8.53 0.30 5.49
CA VAL A 103 -8.56 -1.01 4.83
C VAL A 103 -9.78 -1.05 3.91
N THR A 104 -9.57 -1.38 2.65
CA THR A 104 -10.66 -1.50 1.68
C THR A 104 -10.72 -2.91 1.13
N ALA A 105 -11.91 -3.52 1.12
CA ALA A 105 -12.20 -4.75 0.39
C ALA A 105 -12.84 -4.43 -0.96
N LEU A 106 -12.42 -5.15 -2.00
CA LEU A 106 -12.83 -4.94 -3.40
C LEU A 106 -13.62 -6.13 -3.97
N SER A 107 -13.87 -7.17 -3.18
CA SER A 107 -14.62 -8.35 -3.62
C SER A 107 -15.68 -8.73 -2.61
N LYS A 108 -16.81 -9.25 -3.11
CA LYS A 108 -17.91 -9.72 -2.27
C LYS A 108 -17.48 -10.77 -1.24
N ARG A 109 -16.53 -11.67 -1.59
CA ARG A 109 -15.98 -12.67 -0.66
C ARG A 109 -15.29 -11.99 0.53
N LEU A 110 -14.44 -11.01 0.27
CA LEU A 110 -13.73 -10.30 1.35
C LEU A 110 -14.65 -9.37 2.14
N VAL A 111 -15.64 -8.73 1.49
CA VAL A 111 -16.68 -7.94 2.18
C VAL A 111 -17.49 -8.80 3.14
N THR A 112 -17.88 -10.01 2.71
CA THR A 112 -18.60 -10.97 3.57
C THR A 112 -17.73 -11.38 4.76
N TRP A 113 -16.45 -11.65 4.52
CA TRP A 113 -15.49 -11.94 5.59
C TRP A 113 -15.36 -10.77 6.58
N LEU A 114 -15.23 -9.53 6.10
CA LEU A 114 -15.16 -8.34 6.96
C LEU A 114 -16.40 -8.20 7.86
N ALA A 115 -17.60 -8.43 7.31
CA ALA A 115 -18.84 -8.36 8.07
C ALA A 115 -18.88 -9.38 9.22
N GLN A 116 -18.31 -10.57 9.01
CA GLN A 116 -18.19 -11.59 10.06
C GLN A 116 -17.10 -11.24 11.07
N TRP A 117 -15.92 -10.81 10.59
CA TRP A 117 -14.78 -10.46 11.41
C TRP A 117 -15.08 -9.28 12.35
N LEU A 118 -15.82 -8.27 11.89
CA LEU A 118 -16.24 -7.12 12.70
C LEU A 118 -17.24 -7.44 13.82
N LYS A 119 -17.80 -8.66 13.89
CA LYS A 119 -18.62 -9.08 15.04
C LYS A 119 -17.77 -9.29 16.29
N ASN A 120 -16.49 -9.67 16.11
CA ASN A 120 -15.54 -9.89 17.19
C ASN A 120 -14.16 -9.33 16.79
N PRO A 121 -14.03 -8.01 16.63
CA PRO A 121 -12.78 -7.41 16.16
C PRO A 121 -11.71 -7.51 17.27
N PRO A 122 -10.43 -7.62 16.89
CA PRO A 122 -9.32 -7.55 17.85
C PRO A 122 -9.28 -6.17 18.52
N THR A 123 -8.69 -6.09 19.72
CA THR A 123 -8.58 -4.83 20.47
C THR A 123 -7.35 -4.00 20.08
N ALA A 124 -6.42 -4.57 19.31
CA ALA A 124 -5.18 -3.91 18.94
C ALA A 124 -4.59 -4.43 17.62
N VAL A 125 -3.92 -3.53 16.91
CA VAL A 125 -3.02 -3.84 15.80
C VAL A 125 -1.61 -3.98 16.35
N ASN A 126 -1.06 -5.19 16.29
CA ASN A 126 0.25 -5.48 16.89
C ASN A 126 1.38 -5.28 15.88
N LEU A 127 2.10 -4.16 15.98
CA LEU A 127 3.27 -3.85 15.15
C LEU A 127 4.56 -4.08 15.95
N ARG A 128 4.88 -5.35 16.19
CA ARG A 128 6.03 -5.77 17.02
C ARG A 128 6.03 -5.15 18.42
N ASN A 129 6.95 -4.22 18.67
CA ASN A 129 7.11 -3.49 19.93
C ASN A 129 6.14 -2.30 20.07
N ALA A 130 5.31 -2.04 19.05
CA ALA A 130 4.34 -0.94 19.04
C ALA A 130 2.89 -1.45 18.86
N PRO A 131 2.29 -2.06 19.90
CA PRO A 131 0.86 -2.40 19.85
C PRO A 131 0.01 -1.13 19.86
N LEU A 132 -0.84 -0.98 18.85
CA LEU A 132 -1.76 0.16 18.71
C LEU A 132 -3.17 -0.29 19.11
N GLN A 133 -3.75 0.35 20.10
CA GLN A 133 -5.13 0.06 20.52
C GLN A 133 -6.09 0.52 19.44
N ILE A 134 -7.02 -0.35 19.05
CA ILE A 134 -8.14 0.03 18.20
C ILE A 134 -9.14 0.77 19.09
N LYS A 135 -9.24 2.09 18.86
CA LYS A 135 -10.17 2.97 19.57
C LYS A 135 -11.52 2.96 18.95
N SER A 136 -11.61 2.93 17.63
CA SER A 136 -12.87 2.85 16.89
C SER A 136 -12.66 2.22 15.51
N CYS A 137 -13.73 1.74 14.91
CA CYS A 137 -13.78 1.34 13.51
C CYS A 137 -15.05 1.93 12.89
N GLN A 138 -14.94 2.51 11.70
CA GLN A 138 -16.05 3.13 10.97
C GLN A 138 -16.04 2.70 9.51
N ILE A 139 -17.23 2.60 8.91
CA ILE A 139 -17.37 2.44 7.46
C ILE A 139 -17.14 3.83 6.85
N THR A 140 -16.15 3.93 5.96
CA THR A 140 -15.98 5.13 5.14
C THR A 140 -16.93 5.11 3.96
N HIS A 141 -17.10 3.93 3.34
CA HIS A 141 -17.92 3.75 2.15
C HIS A 141 -18.37 2.28 2.03
N ALA A 142 -19.55 2.07 1.43
CA ALA A 142 -20.07 0.76 1.06
C ALA A 142 -20.84 0.91 -0.27
N VAL A 143 -20.35 0.26 -1.33
CA VAL A 143 -20.92 0.40 -2.69
C VAL A 143 -20.86 -0.92 -3.47
N THR A 144 -21.57 -0.95 -4.60
CA THR A 144 -21.49 -1.98 -5.64
C THR A 144 -20.81 -1.43 -6.89
N TYR A 145 -20.28 -2.31 -7.74
CA TYR A 145 -19.72 -1.90 -9.02
C TYR A 145 -20.79 -1.33 -9.96
N ALA A 146 -22.02 -1.84 -9.87
CA ALA A 146 -23.16 -1.32 -10.63
C ALA A 146 -23.53 0.12 -10.21
N GLU A 147 -23.46 0.46 -8.92
CA GLU A 147 -23.67 1.83 -8.45
C GLU A 147 -22.57 2.77 -8.98
N LEU A 148 -21.30 2.34 -8.95
CA LEU A 148 -20.20 3.14 -9.52
C LEU A 148 -20.42 3.41 -11.01
N LEU A 149 -20.82 2.40 -11.77
CA LEU A 149 -21.10 2.52 -13.21
C LEU A 149 -22.24 3.51 -13.50
N ASN A 150 -23.30 3.47 -12.70
CA ASN A 150 -24.54 4.21 -12.96
C ASN A 150 -24.65 5.55 -12.24
N SER A 151 -23.69 5.90 -11.38
CA SER A 151 -23.70 7.15 -10.63
C SER A 151 -23.44 8.38 -11.52
N ASP A 152 -24.05 9.51 -11.15
CA ASP A 152 -23.85 10.80 -11.81
C ASP A 152 -22.40 11.27 -11.71
N HIS A 153 -21.91 11.96 -12.74
CA HIS A 153 -20.53 12.44 -12.80
C HIS A 153 -20.47 13.92 -13.17
N GLU A 154 -19.39 14.56 -12.75
CA GLU A 154 -18.99 15.88 -13.25
C GLU A 154 -18.32 15.73 -14.62
N ASP A 155 -17.98 16.85 -15.27
CA ASP A 155 -17.31 16.83 -16.58
C ASP A 155 -15.87 16.33 -16.50
N THR A 156 -15.20 16.47 -15.34
CA THR A 156 -13.80 16.07 -15.12
C THR A 156 -13.65 15.11 -13.94
N ILE A 157 -12.48 14.48 -13.84
CA ILE A 157 -12.10 13.61 -12.73
C ILE A 157 -10.84 14.16 -12.08
N ALA A 158 -11.01 14.80 -10.92
CA ALA A 158 -9.89 15.19 -10.07
C ALA A 158 -9.54 14.06 -9.08
N LEU A 159 -8.26 13.69 -9.02
CA LEU A 159 -7.72 12.69 -8.11
C LEU A 159 -6.59 13.26 -7.27
N GLN A 160 -6.60 12.95 -5.98
CA GLN A 160 -5.53 13.27 -5.04
C GLN A 160 -4.82 11.98 -4.60
N PHE A 161 -3.49 11.94 -4.71
CA PHE A 161 -2.63 10.84 -4.30
C PHE A 161 -1.98 11.15 -2.95
N LEU A 162 -2.53 10.55 -1.89
CA LEU A 162 -2.13 10.80 -0.50
C LEU A 162 -0.87 10.05 -0.07
N SER A 163 -0.51 9.01 -0.81
CA SER A 163 0.69 8.22 -0.58
C SER A 163 1.42 8.02 -1.91
N PRO A 164 2.74 7.74 -1.87
CA PRO A 164 3.53 7.58 -3.09
C PRO A 164 2.89 6.57 -4.05
N THR A 165 2.59 7.05 -5.25
CA THR A 165 1.97 6.31 -6.34
C THR A 165 2.99 6.11 -7.44
N SER A 166 3.04 4.93 -8.05
CA SER A 166 4.04 4.65 -9.08
C SER A 166 3.55 3.55 -10.00
N PHE A 167 4.01 3.59 -11.24
CA PHE A 167 3.75 2.57 -12.25
C PHE A 167 5.05 1.90 -12.69
N ARG A 168 4.92 0.80 -13.42
CA ARG A 168 6.06 0.13 -14.07
C ARG A 168 6.01 0.38 -15.56
N ARG A 169 7.13 0.80 -16.14
CA ARG A 169 7.30 0.95 -17.59
C ARG A 169 8.67 0.47 -17.99
N LYS A 170 8.73 -0.55 -18.86
CA LYS A 170 9.98 -1.15 -19.36
C LYS A 170 10.98 -1.50 -18.24
N GLY A 171 10.50 -2.06 -17.14
CA GLY A 171 11.32 -2.42 -15.97
C GLY A 171 11.61 -1.29 -14.97
N HIS A 172 11.34 -0.03 -15.32
CA HIS A 172 11.61 1.14 -14.48
C HIS A 172 10.35 1.64 -13.76
N HIS A 173 10.53 2.45 -12.72
CA HIS A 173 9.43 3.18 -12.09
C HIS A 173 9.04 4.37 -12.97
N LEU A 174 7.74 4.58 -13.13
CA LEU A 174 7.17 5.76 -13.77
C LEU A 174 6.41 6.56 -12.69
N PRO A 175 7.01 7.63 -12.13
CA PRO A 175 6.40 8.45 -11.10
C PRO A 175 5.54 9.57 -11.71
N LEU A 176 4.70 9.25 -12.70
CA LEU A 176 3.80 10.22 -13.35
C LEU A 176 2.42 9.60 -13.60
N PRO A 177 1.31 10.35 -13.38
CA PRO A 177 -0.06 9.89 -13.60
C PRO A 177 -0.43 9.97 -15.09
N MET A 178 0.27 9.23 -15.94
CA MET A 178 -0.11 9.11 -17.35
C MET A 178 -1.50 8.47 -17.44
N PRO A 179 -2.44 9.00 -18.26
CA PRO A 179 -3.82 8.51 -18.31
C PRO A 179 -3.91 6.99 -18.50
N THR A 180 -3.25 6.45 -19.52
CA THR A 180 -3.23 5.01 -19.80
C THR A 180 -2.74 4.19 -18.61
N ASN A 181 -1.73 4.63 -17.87
CA ASN A 181 -1.24 3.93 -16.68
C ASN A 181 -2.21 4.00 -15.49
N VAL A 182 -2.82 5.15 -15.28
CA VAL A 182 -3.80 5.38 -14.21
C VAL A 182 -5.04 4.52 -14.45
N PHE A 183 -5.64 4.61 -15.63
CA PHE A 183 -6.86 3.87 -15.95
C PHE A 183 -6.60 2.38 -16.14
N HIS A 184 -5.43 1.96 -16.63
CA HIS A 184 -5.04 0.55 -16.62
C HIS A 184 -4.97 -0.02 -15.20
N SER A 185 -4.47 0.76 -14.24
CA SER A 185 -4.43 0.34 -12.84
C SER A 185 -5.82 0.03 -12.29
N TYR A 186 -6.82 0.86 -12.60
CA TYR A 186 -8.19 0.64 -12.15
C TYR A 186 -8.86 -0.48 -12.92
N LEU A 187 -8.69 -0.52 -14.24
CA LEU A 187 -9.31 -1.49 -15.12
C LEU A 187 -8.94 -2.93 -14.75
N ARG A 188 -7.68 -3.21 -14.38
CA ARG A 188 -7.27 -4.55 -13.93
C ARG A 188 -8.12 -5.05 -12.76
N ARG A 189 -8.37 -4.18 -11.77
CA ARG A 189 -9.18 -4.52 -10.59
C ARG A 189 -10.68 -4.53 -10.89
N TRP A 190 -11.12 -3.67 -11.82
CA TRP A 190 -12.49 -3.73 -12.34
C TRP A 190 -12.74 -5.09 -13.00
N ASN A 191 -11.92 -5.49 -13.97
CA ASN A 191 -12.10 -6.74 -14.72
C ASN A 191 -12.06 -7.98 -13.82
N ASP A 192 -11.23 -7.98 -12.78
CA ASP A 192 -11.12 -9.12 -11.85
C ASP A 192 -12.33 -9.25 -10.91
N PHE A 193 -12.97 -8.13 -10.52
CA PHE A 193 -13.91 -8.14 -9.39
C PHE A 193 -15.32 -7.62 -9.69
N SER A 194 -15.53 -6.86 -10.76
CA SER A 194 -16.82 -6.22 -11.04
C SER A 194 -17.89 -7.15 -11.61
N GLY A 195 -17.48 -8.31 -12.14
CA GLY A 195 -18.36 -9.16 -12.95
C GLY A 195 -18.75 -8.56 -14.30
N MET A 196 -18.18 -7.41 -14.67
CA MET A 196 -18.44 -6.68 -15.92
C MET A 196 -17.11 -6.40 -16.66
N PRO A 197 -16.40 -7.44 -17.11
CA PRO A 197 -15.08 -7.27 -17.73
C PRO A 197 -15.20 -6.54 -19.07
N VAL A 198 -14.20 -5.71 -19.37
CA VAL A 198 -14.08 -4.95 -20.61
C VAL A 198 -12.76 -5.29 -21.29
N ASP A 199 -12.74 -5.28 -22.62
CA ASP A 199 -11.52 -5.49 -23.40
C ASP A 199 -10.48 -4.40 -23.06
N GLN A 200 -9.36 -4.84 -22.50
CA GLN A 200 -8.34 -3.94 -21.97
C GLN A 200 -7.64 -3.16 -23.08
N GLU A 201 -7.33 -3.79 -24.21
CA GLU A 201 -6.56 -3.15 -25.28
C GLU A 201 -7.37 -2.02 -25.92
N THR A 202 -8.63 -2.31 -26.27
CA THR A 202 -9.53 -1.35 -26.90
C THR A 202 -9.82 -0.16 -25.98
N PHE A 203 -10.12 -0.41 -24.70
CA PHE A 203 -10.37 0.68 -23.75
C PHE A 203 -9.11 1.54 -23.51
N LEU A 204 -7.92 0.94 -23.39
CA LEU A 204 -6.70 1.71 -23.17
C LEU A 204 -6.27 2.51 -24.40
N ALA A 205 -6.54 2.02 -25.62
CA ALA A 205 -6.36 2.80 -26.83
C ALA A 205 -7.29 4.03 -26.83
N TRP A 206 -8.56 3.84 -26.46
CA TRP A 206 -9.50 4.96 -26.28
C TRP A 206 -9.05 5.95 -25.21
N VAL A 207 -8.49 5.47 -24.08
CA VAL A 207 -7.92 6.34 -23.04
C VAL A 207 -6.76 7.18 -23.59
N ASP A 208 -5.84 6.56 -24.34
CA ASP A 208 -4.68 7.25 -24.91
C ASP A 208 -5.09 8.34 -25.91
N GLU A 209 -6.14 8.08 -26.69
CA GLU A 209 -6.65 9.03 -27.69
C GLU A 209 -7.47 10.18 -27.08
N HIS A 210 -8.28 9.89 -26.05
CA HIS A 210 -9.34 10.81 -25.63
C HIS A 210 -9.20 11.41 -24.23
N VAL A 211 -8.35 10.86 -23.36
CA VAL A 211 -8.19 11.36 -21.97
C VAL A 211 -7.05 12.36 -21.89
N LEU A 212 -7.36 13.56 -21.41
CA LEU A 212 -6.45 14.69 -21.31
C LEU A 212 -6.12 14.98 -19.85
N ILE A 213 -4.87 15.36 -19.55
CA ILE A 213 -4.53 15.98 -18.26
C ILE A 213 -4.82 17.48 -18.38
N THR A 214 -5.83 17.97 -17.67
CA THR A 214 -6.22 19.39 -17.66
C THR A 214 -5.43 20.19 -16.63
N ARG A 215 -5.09 19.56 -15.50
CA ARG A 215 -4.39 20.18 -14.38
C ARG A 215 -3.58 19.15 -13.61
N HIS A 216 -2.40 19.51 -13.11
CA HIS A 216 -1.65 18.65 -12.20
C HIS A 216 -0.75 19.46 -11.27
N GLN A 217 -0.50 18.91 -10.08
CA GLN A 217 0.50 19.38 -9.14
C GLN A 217 1.06 18.18 -8.40
N LEU A 218 2.33 17.85 -8.67
CA LEU A 218 2.92 16.58 -8.25
C LEU A 218 4.26 16.82 -7.56
N THR A 219 4.59 15.94 -6.63
CA THR A 219 5.94 15.85 -6.04
C THR A 219 6.40 14.41 -6.12
N SER A 220 7.62 14.19 -6.60
CA SER A 220 8.22 12.85 -6.64
C SER A 220 9.03 12.59 -5.38
N ALA A 221 8.91 11.39 -4.84
CA ALA A 221 9.70 10.92 -3.70
C ALA A 221 10.09 9.46 -3.91
N LYS A 222 11.25 9.08 -3.35
CA LYS A 222 11.69 7.69 -3.29
C LYS A 222 11.39 7.14 -1.91
N VAL A 223 10.59 6.08 -1.86
CA VAL A 223 10.10 5.47 -0.61
C VAL A 223 10.36 3.98 -0.57
N LEU A 224 10.31 3.40 0.63
CA LEU A 224 10.37 1.95 0.79
C LEU A 224 9.05 1.31 0.36
N ALA A 225 9.10 0.12 -0.24
CA ALA A 225 7.90 -0.54 -0.74
C ALA A 225 7.89 -2.05 -0.46
N GLY A 226 6.96 -2.49 0.38
CA GLY A 226 6.79 -3.90 0.74
C GLY A 226 8.07 -4.54 1.30
N LYS A 227 8.21 -5.86 1.16
CA LYS A 227 9.32 -6.63 1.76
C LYS A 227 10.72 -6.32 1.19
N LYS A 228 10.81 -5.78 -0.04
CA LYS A 228 12.08 -5.59 -0.76
C LYS A 228 12.03 -4.36 -1.68
N GLY A 229 13.06 -3.52 -1.57
CA GLY A 229 13.35 -2.45 -2.51
C GLY A 229 12.70 -1.11 -2.17
N ALA A 230 13.03 -0.13 -3.01
CA ALA A 230 12.46 1.21 -3.00
C ALA A 230 11.65 1.44 -4.27
N VAL A 231 10.72 2.38 -4.22
CA VAL A 231 9.91 2.84 -5.33
C VAL A 231 10.08 4.35 -5.45
N THR A 232 10.45 4.83 -6.63
CA THR A 232 10.23 6.23 -6.97
C THR A 232 8.77 6.40 -7.38
N GLY A 233 8.03 7.19 -6.62
CA GLY A 233 6.63 7.49 -6.86
C GLY A 233 6.33 8.97 -6.73
N PHE A 234 5.06 9.33 -6.92
CA PHE A 234 4.55 10.67 -6.80
C PHE A 234 3.40 10.76 -5.80
N THR A 235 3.28 11.93 -5.16
CA THR A 235 2.09 12.39 -4.44
C THR A 235 1.61 13.70 -5.06
N GLY A 236 0.41 14.15 -4.68
CA GLY A 236 -0.18 15.40 -5.17
C GLY A 236 -1.52 15.17 -5.83
N ALA A 237 -1.87 15.96 -6.84
CA ALA A 237 -3.16 15.89 -7.51
C ALA A 237 -3.04 15.96 -9.04
N VAL A 238 -3.99 15.34 -9.73
CA VAL A 238 -4.17 15.40 -11.18
C VAL A 238 -5.65 15.54 -11.49
N GLU A 239 -5.98 16.25 -12.55
CA GLU A 239 -7.33 16.34 -13.09
C GLU A 239 -7.32 15.84 -14.54
N PHE A 240 -8.27 14.96 -14.84
CA PHE A 240 -8.49 14.40 -16.17
C PHE A 240 -9.77 14.96 -16.77
N GLY A 241 -9.72 15.32 -18.04
CA GLY A 241 -10.87 15.64 -18.87
C GLY A 241 -10.94 14.72 -20.09
N LEU A 242 -12.04 14.82 -20.83
CA LEU A 242 -12.24 14.08 -22.07
C LEU A 242 -12.30 15.03 -23.28
N SER A 243 -11.79 14.56 -24.42
CA SER A 243 -12.03 15.21 -25.72
C SER A 243 -13.51 15.18 -26.10
N LYS A 244 -13.93 16.02 -27.06
CA LYS A 244 -15.33 16.08 -27.52
C LYS A 244 -15.77 14.79 -28.21
N GLU A 245 -14.82 14.11 -28.84
CA GLU A 245 -15.02 12.87 -29.60
C GLU A 245 -15.21 11.66 -28.69
N ALA A 246 -14.78 11.75 -27.42
CA ALA A 246 -14.90 10.67 -26.42
C ALA A 246 -16.34 10.16 -26.29
N ALA A 247 -17.32 11.07 -26.36
CA ALA A 247 -18.74 10.75 -26.23
C ALA A 247 -19.29 9.88 -27.37
N LYS A 248 -18.56 9.71 -28.48
CA LYS A 248 -18.95 8.80 -29.58
C LYS A 248 -18.87 7.33 -29.19
N GLN A 249 -18.19 7.00 -28.08
CA GLN A 249 -18.13 5.65 -27.51
C GLN A 249 -18.71 5.69 -26.08
N PRO A 250 -20.06 5.69 -25.95
CA PRO A 250 -20.73 5.96 -24.67
C PRO A 250 -20.41 4.94 -23.57
N GLU A 251 -20.09 3.69 -23.91
CA GLU A 251 -19.70 2.67 -22.94
C GLU A 251 -18.36 2.99 -22.28
N PHE A 252 -17.35 3.40 -23.06
CA PHE A 252 -16.05 3.80 -22.52
C PHE A 252 -16.10 5.15 -21.81
N TYR A 253 -16.91 6.07 -22.31
CA TYR A 253 -17.21 7.33 -21.63
C TYR A 253 -17.75 7.06 -20.22
N LYS A 254 -18.75 6.18 -20.07
CA LYS A 254 -19.32 5.80 -18.78
C LYS A 254 -18.30 5.06 -17.90
N LEU A 255 -17.54 4.13 -18.48
CA LEU A 255 -16.50 3.37 -17.77
C LEU A 255 -15.40 4.28 -17.22
N PHE A 256 -14.98 5.31 -17.95
CA PHE A 256 -13.98 6.29 -17.50
C PHE A 256 -14.38 6.91 -16.15
N TYR A 257 -15.61 7.41 -16.02
CA TYR A 257 -16.10 7.97 -14.76
C TYR A 257 -16.25 6.92 -13.67
N ALA A 258 -16.73 5.72 -14.01
CA ALA A 258 -16.82 4.61 -13.05
C ALA A 258 -15.44 4.24 -12.47
N LEU A 259 -14.42 4.15 -13.32
CA LEU A 259 -13.04 3.85 -12.91
C LEU A 259 -12.41 4.98 -12.10
N GLY A 260 -12.66 6.25 -12.45
CA GLY A 260 -12.21 7.37 -11.63
C GLY A 260 -12.86 7.36 -10.23
N LYS A 261 -14.14 7.01 -10.14
CA LYS A 261 -14.84 6.83 -8.85
C LYS A 261 -14.42 5.58 -8.09
N LEU A 262 -13.90 4.55 -8.77
CA LEU A 262 -13.31 3.37 -8.15
C LEU A 262 -11.96 3.68 -7.48
N ALA A 263 -11.25 4.72 -7.94
CA ALA A 263 -9.89 5.04 -7.50
C ALA A 263 -9.70 5.15 -5.97
N PRO A 264 -10.60 5.78 -5.19
CA PRO A 264 -10.44 5.86 -3.73
C PRO A 264 -10.49 4.51 -3.02
N TYR A 265 -11.15 3.52 -3.62
CA TYR A 265 -11.31 2.20 -3.06
C TYR A 265 -10.11 1.31 -3.39
N CYS A 266 -9.76 1.27 -4.67
CA CYS A 266 -8.79 0.31 -5.19
C CYS A 266 -7.35 0.83 -5.17
N GLY A 267 -7.17 2.13 -4.92
CA GLY A 267 -5.90 2.81 -5.00
C GLY A 267 -5.34 2.82 -6.42
N THR A 268 -4.22 3.53 -6.59
CA THR A 268 -3.59 3.76 -7.89
C THR A 268 -2.20 3.12 -7.96
N GLY A 269 -1.90 2.48 -9.08
CA GLY A 269 -0.61 1.87 -9.36
C GLY A 269 -0.40 0.54 -8.64
N HIS A 270 0.85 0.29 -8.25
CA HIS A 270 1.29 -0.95 -7.59
C HIS A 270 1.47 -0.80 -6.08
N LYS A 271 1.47 -1.95 -5.38
CA LYS A 271 1.72 -2.05 -3.93
C LYS A 271 0.67 -1.36 -3.04
N THR A 272 -0.57 -1.29 -3.52
CA THR A 272 -1.74 -0.80 -2.76
C THR A 272 -2.07 -1.63 -1.51
N THR A 273 -1.59 -2.86 -1.45
CA THR A 273 -1.66 -3.73 -0.25
C THR A 273 -0.55 -3.46 0.77
N PHE A 274 0.32 -2.47 0.54
CA PHE A 274 1.44 -2.09 1.41
C PHE A 274 1.46 -0.58 1.74
N GLY A 275 0.33 0.12 1.64
CA GLY A 275 0.24 1.54 2.01
C GLY A 275 0.57 2.54 0.90
N LEU A 276 0.85 2.08 -0.32
CA LEU A 276 1.14 2.93 -1.48
C LEU A 276 -0.13 3.17 -2.31
N GLY A 277 -0.16 4.20 -3.15
CA GLY A 277 -1.26 4.40 -4.08
C GLY A 277 -2.60 4.83 -3.46
N GLN A 278 -2.66 5.17 -2.17
CA GLN A 278 -3.85 5.72 -1.54
C GLN A 278 -4.33 6.98 -2.30
N THR A 279 -5.56 6.93 -2.78
CA THR A 279 -6.14 7.94 -3.68
C THR A 279 -7.46 8.46 -3.08
N ARG A 280 -7.81 9.72 -3.34
CA ARG A 280 -9.12 10.31 -3.04
C ARG A 280 -9.66 11.03 -4.27
N LEU A 281 -10.98 11.17 -4.34
CA LEU A 281 -11.63 12.04 -5.31
C LEU A 281 -11.48 13.51 -4.90
N GLY A 282 -11.46 14.38 -5.89
CA GLY A 282 -11.46 15.82 -5.73
C GLY A 282 -10.07 16.44 -5.80
N TRP A 283 -10.07 17.76 -6.01
CA TRP A 283 -8.86 18.57 -5.99
C TRP A 283 -8.63 19.10 -4.57
N SER A 284 -7.58 18.61 -3.90
CA SER A 284 -7.13 19.19 -2.63
C SER A 284 -5.61 19.22 -2.58
N LEU A 285 -5.10 20.35 -2.10
CA LEU A 285 -3.67 20.59 -1.85
C LEU A 285 -3.37 20.66 -0.36
N GLN A 286 -4.30 20.21 0.50
CA GLN A 286 -3.96 20.01 1.92
C GLN A 286 -2.68 19.19 1.98
N ALA A 287 -1.73 19.66 2.81
CA ALA A 287 -0.37 19.15 2.85
C ALA A 287 -0.40 17.62 2.87
N THR A 288 -0.03 17.01 1.74
CA THR A 288 0.12 15.57 1.66
C THR A 288 1.13 15.17 2.74
N PRO A 289 0.88 14.11 3.53
CA PRO A 289 1.81 13.71 4.58
C PRO A 289 3.22 13.64 3.99
N GLU A 290 4.16 14.42 4.53
CA GLU A 290 5.54 14.30 4.11
C GLU A 290 6.00 12.87 4.37
N VAL A 291 6.59 12.23 3.36
CA VAL A 291 7.24 10.95 3.57
C VAL A 291 8.27 11.16 4.68
N PRO A 292 8.19 10.42 5.81
CA PRO A 292 9.12 10.64 6.89
C PRO A 292 10.55 10.53 6.40
N ASN A 293 11.40 11.50 6.78
CA ASN A 293 12.78 11.60 6.30
C ASN A 293 13.54 10.27 6.44
N VAL A 294 13.29 9.50 7.50
CA VAL A 294 13.92 8.19 7.74
C VAL A 294 13.62 7.17 6.65
N GLU A 295 12.38 7.12 6.13
CA GLU A 295 12.02 6.18 5.06
C GLU A 295 12.77 6.52 3.77
N SER A 296 12.83 7.82 3.42
CA SER A 296 13.56 8.33 2.26
C SER A 296 15.07 8.09 2.39
N LEU A 297 15.65 8.33 3.57
CA LEU A 297 17.07 8.07 3.85
C LEU A 297 17.41 6.59 3.73
N LEU A 298 16.58 5.71 4.30
CA LEU A 298 16.77 4.27 4.19
C LEU A 298 16.62 3.80 2.73
N ALA A 299 15.64 4.32 1.99
CA ALA A 299 15.45 4.00 0.58
C ALA A 299 16.66 4.39 -0.28
N LYS A 300 17.19 5.62 -0.07
CA LYS A 300 18.41 6.08 -0.73
C LYS A 300 19.61 5.22 -0.38
N ARG A 301 19.80 4.89 0.90
CA ARG A 301 20.91 4.06 1.37
C ARG A 301 20.87 2.65 0.75
N ILE A 302 19.69 2.06 0.59
CA ILE A 302 19.52 0.76 -0.07
C ILE A 302 19.94 0.85 -1.55
N GLU A 303 19.60 1.92 -2.24
CA GLU A 303 20.01 2.13 -3.64
C GLU A 303 21.53 2.28 -3.77
N ASP A 304 22.14 3.18 -3.00
CA ASP A 304 23.59 3.41 -3.03
C ASP A 304 24.36 2.10 -2.81
N LEU A 305 23.95 1.32 -1.79
CA LEU A 305 24.55 0.01 -1.52
C LEU A 305 24.27 -1.00 -2.64
N THR A 306 23.07 -0.97 -3.26
CA THR A 306 22.74 -1.86 -4.38
C THR A 306 23.64 -1.58 -5.57
N ASP A 307 23.92 -0.31 -5.88
CA ASP A 307 24.77 0.07 -7.00
C ASP A 307 26.24 -0.29 -6.76
N ILE A 308 26.75 -0.06 -5.54
CA ILE A 308 28.08 -0.55 -5.13
C ILE A 308 28.19 -2.06 -5.33
N PHE A 309 27.20 -2.81 -4.81
CA PHE A 309 27.17 -4.26 -4.86
C PHE A 309 26.92 -4.84 -6.26
N LYS A 310 26.27 -4.10 -7.16
CA LYS A 310 26.15 -4.45 -8.57
C LYS A 310 27.45 -4.21 -9.32
N ALA A 311 28.10 -3.06 -9.10
CA ALA A 311 29.35 -2.71 -9.76
C ALA A 311 30.46 -3.74 -9.51
N GLN A 312 30.57 -4.24 -8.29
CA GLN A 312 31.53 -5.28 -7.90
C GLN A 312 31.25 -6.66 -8.53
N ARG A 313 30.01 -6.92 -8.97
CA ARG A 313 29.58 -8.20 -9.54
C ARG A 313 29.57 -8.23 -11.07
N LYS A 314 30.07 -7.18 -11.74
CA LYS A 314 30.05 -7.02 -13.21
C LYS A 314 30.70 -8.18 -14.01
N ARG A 315 31.40 -9.13 -13.40
CA ARG A 315 31.98 -10.30 -14.08
C ARG A 315 31.15 -11.59 -14.07
N THR A 316 30.00 -11.68 -13.38
CA THR A 316 29.20 -12.92 -13.35
C THR A 316 27.67 -12.70 -13.25
N GLY A 317 26.98 -12.74 -14.41
CA GLY A 317 25.65 -13.35 -14.63
C GLY A 317 24.36 -12.76 -14.03
N GLY A 318 23.47 -12.28 -14.91
CA GLY A 318 22.00 -12.45 -14.84
C GLY A 318 21.17 -11.73 -13.76
N VAL A 319 19.84 -11.84 -13.89
CA VAL A 319 18.80 -11.32 -12.96
C VAL A 319 19.10 -11.74 -11.50
N ARG A 320 19.61 -12.96 -11.30
CA ARG A 320 19.93 -13.53 -9.99
C ARG A 320 21.03 -12.75 -9.23
N ALA A 321 22.04 -12.22 -9.93
CA ALA A 321 23.08 -11.42 -9.28
C ALA A 321 22.53 -10.05 -8.82
N GLN A 322 21.61 -9.46 -9.57
CA GLN A 322 20.95 -8.20 -9.20
C GLN A 322 20.07 -8.38 -7.96
N GLU A 323 19.33 -9.48 -7.87
CA GLU A 323 18.51 -9.81 -6.70
C GLU A 323 19.35 -10.02 -5.44
N ILE A 324 20.50 -10.70 -5.56
CA ILE A 324 21.40 -10.91 -4.43
C ILE A 324 22.00 -9.58 -3.97
N ALA A 325 22.42 -8.71 -4.89
CA ALA A 325 22.92 -7.37 -4.57
C ALA A 325 21.86 -6.54 -3.81
N ALA A 326 20.61 -6.54 -4.29
CA ALA A 326 19.51 -5.85 -3.62
C ALA A 326 19.21 -6.43 -2.23
N LYS A 327 19.27 -7.76 -2.05
CA LYS A 327 19.11 -8.41 -0.74
C LYS A 327 20.22 -7.99 0.23
N TRP A 328 21.48 -7.98 -0.22
CA TRP A 328 22.61 -7.53 0.60
C TRP A 328 22.47 -6.08 1.03
N ALA A 329 22.12 -5.21 0.08
CA ALA A 329 21.90 -3.79 0.33
C ALA A 329 20.77 -3.56 1.34
N THR A 330 19.63 -4.24 1.15
CA THR A 330 18.48 -4.16 2.07
C THR A 330 18.86 -4.60 3.48
N ILE A 331 19.52 -5.75 3.64
CA ILE A 331 19.94 -6.26 4.95
C ILE A 331 20.93 -5.31 5.62
N LEU A 332 21.94 -4.84 4.89
CA LEU A 332 22.98 -3.99 5.46
C LEU A 332 22.43 -2.61 5.85
N ALA A 333 21.64 -1.96 5.00
CA ALA A 333 21.03 -0.67 5.30
C ALA A 333 20.11 -0.74 6.52
N ARG A 334 19.25 -1.77 6.60
CA ARG A 334 18.37 -1.99 7.77
C ARG A 334 19.17 -2.24 9.05
N ARG A 335 20.28 -3.00 8.95
CA ARG A 335 21.18 -3.24 10.08
C ARG A 335 21.90 -1.96 10.52
N GLU A 336 22.32 -1.11 9.58
CA GLU A 336 22.86 0.22 9.87
C GLU A 336 21.82 1.11 10.56
N MET A 337 20.53 0.96 10.23
CA MET A 337 19.41 1.64 10.90
C MET A 337 19.08 1.07 12.31
N GLY A 338 19.80 0.05 12.77
CA GLY A 338 19.67 -0.48 14.13
C GLY A 338 18.76 -1.71 14.26
N GLU A 339 18.18 -2.23 13.18
CA GLU A 339 17.36 -3.45 13.24
C GLU A 339 18.20 -4.70 13.55
N SER A 340 17.62 -5.66 14.30
CA SER A 340 18.26 -6.94 14.56
C SER A 340 18.21 -7.87 13.34
N LEU A 341 19.17 -8.78 13.23
CA LEU A 341 19.20 -9.74 12.11
C LEU A 341 18.02 -10.72 12.17
N GLN A 342 17.52 -11.04 13.38
CA GLN A 342 16.31 -11.85 13.56
C GLN A 342 15.10 -11.15 12.95
N VAL A 343 14.94 -9.86 13.24
CA VAL A 343 13.85 -9.04 12.72
C VAL A 343 13.89 -8.93 11.20
N ILE A 344 15.08 -8.67 10.63
CA ILE A 344 15.27 -8.60 9.18
C ILE A 344 14.95 -9.95 8.51
N ALA A 345 15.38 -11.07 9.12
CA ALA A 345 15.11 -12.42 8.62
C ALA A 345 13.62 -12.73 8.54
N GLN A 346 12.88 -12.43 9.61
CA GLN A 346 11.44 -12.64 9.68
C GLN A 346 10.70 -11.85 8.58
N ASP A 347 10.98 -10.57 8.43
CA ASP A 347 10.30 -9.71 7.44
C ASP A 347 10.56 -10.13 6.00
N MET A 348 11.82 -10.45 5.70
CA MET A 348 12.21 -10.77 4.34
C MET A 348 11.81 -12.20 3.95
N GLY A 349 11.36 -13.02 4.91
CA GLY A 349 11.10 -14.44 4.73
C GLY A 349 12.37 -15.21 4.36
N ILE A 350 13.51 -14.85 4.98
CA ILE A 350 14.82 -15.44 4.71
C ILE A 350 15.33 -16.10 6.00
N PRO A 351 15.90 -17.31 5.96
CA PRO A 351 16.47 -17.94 7.14
C PRO A 351 17.51 -17.05 7.84
N TYR A 352 17.50 -17.04 9.17
CA TYR A 352 18.38 -16.19 9.98
C TYR A 352 19.87 -16.37 9.63
N GLU A 353 20.33 -17.60 9.46
CA GLU A 353 21.73 -17.88 9.09
C GLU A 353 22.10 -17.33 7.71
N THR A 354 21.15 -17.32 6.76
CA THR A 354 21.34 -16.70 5.46
C THR A 354 21.44 -15.18 5.59
N VAL A 355 20.59 -14.54 6.39
CA VAL A 355 20.65 -13.09 6.66
C VAL A 355 21.96 -12.71 7.34
N LYS A 356 22.40 -13.48 8.34
CA LYS A 356 23.70 -13.29 9.01
C LYS A 356 24.87 -13.39 8.03
N THR A 357 24.82 -14.38 7.14
CA THR A 357 25.82 -14.57 6.08
C THR A 357 25.82 -13.38 5.11
N TYR A 358 24.66 -12.96 4.63
CA TYR A 358 24.54 -11.83 3.71
C TYR A 358 24.99 -10.52 4.34
N ALA A 359 24.65 -10.27 5.61
CA ALA A 359 25.12 -9.09 6.34
C ALA A 359 26.66 -9.06 6.45
N LYS A 360 27.28 -10.20 6.77
CA LYS A 360 28.74 -10.34 6.85
C LYS A 360 29.40 -10.07 5.49
N LEU A 361 28.88 -10.69 4.43
CA LEU A 361 29.43 -10.55 3.09
C LEU A 361 29.24 -9.12 2.55
N ALA A 362 28.08 -8.50 2.77
CA ALA A 362 27.79 -7.13 2.40
C ALA A 362 28.74 -6.14 3.07
N ARG A 363 28.99 -6.31 4.39
CA ARG A 363 29.94 -5.46 5.11
C ARG A 363 31.37 -5.60 4.56
N ARG A 364 31.83 -6.83 4.31
CA ARG A 364 33.16 -7.07 3.73
C ARG A 364 33.30 -6.44 2.34
N ALA A 365 32.28 -6.60 1.51
CA ALA A 365 32.23 -6.01 0.17
C ALA A 365 32.26 -4.48 0.20
N LEU A 366 31.62 -3.85 1.20
CA LEU A 366 31.64 -2.40 1.37
C LEU A 366 33.02 -1.90 1.80
N VAL A 367 33.65 -2.56 2.79
CA VAL A 367 35.01 -2.21 3.25
C VAL A 367 36.04 -2.33 2.13
N ASN A 368 36.02 -3.44 1.39
CA ASN A 368 36.93 -3.63 0.25
C ASN A 368 36.77 -2.56 -0.85
N ASN A 369 35.59 -1.93 -0.96
CA ASN A 369 35.35 -0.82 -1.89
C ASN A 369 35.98 0.48 -1.38
N SER A 370 35.97 0.70 -0.07
CA SER A 370 36.55 1.89 0.56
C SER A 370 38.08 1.92 0.43
N ASP A 371 38.71 0.74 0.39
CA ASP A 371 40.17 0.57 0.23
C ASP A 371 40.63 0.59 -1.25
N SER A 372 39.70 0.68 -2.21
CA SER A 372 39.99 0.63 -3.66
C SER A 372 39.56 1.88 -4.43
N VAL A 373 39.18 2.95 -3.71
CA VAL A 373 38.86 4.29 -4.24
C VAL A 373 39.96 5.27 -3.89
#